data_AF-A0A538EFF2-F1
#
_entry.id   AF-A0A538EFF2-F1
#
_cell.length_a   1.000
_cell.length_b   1.000
_cell.length_c   1.000
_cell.angle_alpha   90.00
_cell.angle_beta   90.00
_cell.angle_gamma   90.00
#
_symmetry.space_group_name_H-M   'P 1'
#
loop_
_entity.id
_entity.type
_entity.pdbx_description
1 polymer ?
#
loop_
_entity_poly.entity_id
_entity_poly.type
_entity_poly.pdbx_seq_one_letter_code
_entity_poly.pdbx_strand_id
1 'polypeptide(L)'
;MASVLTPLCAVLAVLLAGAGAAKLRSPSGAVWAPAGLGRLGGRSGARIVGLGEVALGGWALVAPGRVACLLLGGAYAAFAVYLVRGLRAGADCGCFGPGEAPATRAHLAFDALAAGVAIAAAVHPGPSLLALAARDWPAGIPLALGVGCAAYLSYLVLAVLPPLWHAGAAREP
;
A
#
# COMPACT_ATOMS: atom_id res chain seq x y z
N MET A 1 -7.87 11.63 19.39
CA MET A 1 -7.49 11.67 17.95
C MET A 1 -6.30 10.77 17.61
N ALA A 2 -5.21 10.78 18.39
CA ALA A 2 -4.07 9.86 18.17
C ALA A 2 -4.46 8.35 18.17
N SER A 3 -5.57 7.99 18.81
CA SER A 3 -6.08 6.61 18.90
C SER A 3 -6.54 5.99 17.57
N VAL A 4 -7.09 6.79 16.64
CA VAL A 4 -7.60 6.27 15.35
C VAL A 4 -6.49 6.15 14.32
N LEU A 5 -5.44 6.96 14.43
CA LEU A 5 -4.33 6.97 13.47
C LEU A 5 -3.48 5.69 13.56
N THR A 6 -3.33 5.11 14.75
CA THR A 6 -2.59 3.85 14.95
C THR A 6 -3.14 2.69 14.10
N PRO A 7 -4.41 2.28 14.21
CA PRO A 7 -4.92 1.17 13.41
C PRO A 7 -4.92 1.48 11.92
N LEU A 8 -5.17 2.74 11.52
CA LEU A 8 -5.07 3.14 10.12
C LEU A 8 -3.64 2.99 9.58
N CYS A 9 -2.63 3.46 10.32
CA CYS A 9 -1.23 3.27 9.92
C CYS A 9 -0.83 1.80 9.84
N ALA A 10 -1.39 0.95 10.70
CA ALA A 10 -1.16 -0.47 10.62
C ALA A 10 -1.77 -1.10 9.36
N VAL A 11 -2.98 -0.71 8.97
CA VAL A 11 -3.59 -1.12 7.69
C VAL A 11 -2.68 -0.74 6.52
N LEU A 12 -2.20 0.50 6.51
CA LEU A 12 -1.28 1.00 5.48
C LEU A 12 0.05 0.22 5.48
N ALA A 13 0.61 -0.05 6.65
CA ALA A 13 1.84 -0.82 6.76
C ALA A 13 1.70 -2.27 6.29
N VAL A 14 0.56 -2.93 6.58
CA VAL A 14 0.21 -4.26 6.08
C VAL A 14 0.07 -4.24 4.55
N LEU A 15 -0.64 -3.25 4.00
CA LEU A 15 -0.81 -3.10 2.55
C LEU A 15 0.53 -2.88 1.85
N LEU A 16 1.40 -2.01 2.38
CA LEU A 16 2.73 -1.77 1.85
C LEU A 16 3.57 -3.05 1.86
N ALA A 17 3.62 -3.76 2.99
CA ALA A 17 4.35 -5.01 3.09
C ALA A 17 3.79 -6.09 2.15
N GLY A 18 2.47 -6.16 2.01
CA GLY A 18 1.79 -7.06 1.07
C GLY A 18 2.13 -6.75 -0.38
N ALA A 19 2.13 -5.48 -0.76
CA ALA A 19 2.55 -5.02 -2.09
C ALA A 19 4.02 -5.40 -2.37
N GLY A 20 4.91 -5.20 -1.40
CA GLY A 20 6.31 -5.57 -1.52
C GLY A 20 6.52 -7.07 -1.66
N ALA A 21 5.80 -7.86 -0.86
CA ALA A 21 5.83 -9.32 -0.96
C ALA A 21 5.33 -9.80 -2.33
N ALA A 22 4.30 -9.16 -2.91
CA ALA A 22 3.84 -9.47 -4.26
C ALA A 22 4.90 -9.16 -5.32
N LYS A 23 5.59 -8.01 -5.22
CA LYS A 23 6.70 -7.64 -6.11
C LYS A 23 7.90 -8.59 -6.01
N LEU A 24 8.18 -9.11 -4.81
CA LEU A 24 9.25 -10.09 -4.60
C LEU A 24 8.92 -11.46 -5.21
N ARG A 25 7.67 -11.92 -5.09
CA ARG A 25 7.21 -13.19 -5.68
C ARG A 25 7.18 -13.14 -7.21
N SER A 26 6.72 -12.02 -7.77
CA SER A 26 6.45 -11.87 -9.20
C SER A 26 6.90 -10.51 -9.73
N PRO A 27 8.22 -10.30 -9.92
CA PRO A 27 8.80 -9.01 -10.31
C PRO A 27 8.51 -8.61 -11.77
N SER A 28 7.86 -9.46 -12.57
CA SER A 28 7.53 -9.19 -13.97
C SER A 28 6.43 -8.14 -14.16
N GLY A 29 5.50 -8.00 -13.22
CA GLY A 29 4.40 -7.01 -13.30
C GLY A 29 4.82 -5.56 -13.04
N ALA A 30 5.96 -5.36 -12.34
CA ALA A 30 6.48 -4.03 -12.00
C ALA A 30 7.46 -3.46 -13.04
N VAL A 31 7.63 -4.14 -14.19
CA VAL A 31 8.56 -3.76 -15.26
C VAL A 31 8.03 -2.59 -16.10
N TRP A 32 6.73 -2.27 -15.99
CA TRP A 32 6.09 -1.19 -16.74
C TRP A 32 6.20 0.17 -16.04
N ALA A 33 7.44 0.56 -15.72
CA ALA A 33 7.69 1.96 -15.42
C ALA A 33 7.64 2.75 -16.73
N PRO A 34 6.92 3.89 -16.81
CA PRO A 34 7.05 4.79 -17.96
C PRO A 34 8.54 5.11 -18.16
N ALA A 35 8.96 5.32 -19.41
CA ALA A 35 10.34 5.41 -19.89
C ALA A 35 11.30 6.38 -19.13
N GLY A 36 10.86 7.06 -18.07
CA GLY A 36 11.63 7.95 -17.22
C GLY A 36 12.20 7.37 -15.91
N LEU A 37 11.96 6.09 -15.56
CA LEU A 37 12.44 5.52 -14.26
C LEU A 37 13.79 4.77 -14.34
N GLY A 38 14.43 4.73 -15.50
CA GLY A 38 15.82 4.28 -15.66
C GLY A 38 16.11 2.89 -15.07
N ARG A 39 17.21 2.76 -14.30
CA ARG A 39 17.78 1.49 -13.78
C ARG A 39 16.85 0.67 -12.87
N LEU A 40 15.71 1.23 -12.44
CA LEU A 40 14.73 0.53 -11.61
C LEU A 40 13.60 -0.13 -12.41
N GLY A 41 13.51 0.08 -13.73
CA GLY A 41 12.49 -0.50 -14.61
C GLY A 41 12.67 -1.99 -14.93
N GLY A 42 13.52 -2.71 -14.20
CA GLY A 42 13.79 -4.14 -14.42
C GLY A 42 13.44 -4.99 -13.21
N ARG A 43 13.47 -6.32 -13.37
CA ARG A 43 13.18 -7.29 -12.29
C ARG A 43 13.99 -7.03 -11.01
N SER A 44 15.25 -6.63 -11.14
CA SER A 44 16.11 -6.29 -9.99
C SER A 44 15.64 -5.03 -9.27
N GLY A 45 15.21 -3.99 -10.01
CA GLY A 45 14.64 -2.78 -9.43
C GLY A 45 13.34 -3.07 -8.68
N ALA A 46 12.43 -3.85 -9.29
CA ALA A 46 11.19 -4.30 -8.66
C ALA A 46 11.43 -5.06 -7.34
N ARG A 47 12.48 -5.90 -7.28
CA ARG A 47 12.86 -6.62 -6.06
C ARG A 47 13.42 -5.70 -4.98
N ILE A 48 14.27 -4.74 -5.35
CA ILE A 48 14.82 -3.76 -4.40
C ILE A 48 13.69 -2.93 -3.79
N VAL A 49 12.77 -2.44 -4.62
CA VAL A 49 11.59 -1.71 -4.18
C VAL A 49 10.72 -2.59 -3.28
N GLY A 50 10.41 -3.82 -3.69
CA GLY A 50 9.60 -4.75 -2.91
C GLY A 50 10.24 -5.11 -1.55
N LEU A 51 11.56 -5.26 -1.49
CA LEU A 51 12.28 -5.46 -0.23
C LEU A 51 12.16 -4.22 0.68
N GLY A 52 12.31 -3.03 0.11
CA GLY A 52 12.13 -1.78 0.83
C GLY A 52 10.71 -1.61 1.38
N GLU A 53 9.69 -1.96 0.59
CA GLU A 53 8.28 -1.95 1.00
C GLU A 53 8.00 -2.93 2.15
N VAL A 54 8.50 -4.17 2.06
CA VAL A 54 8.38 -5.17 3.14
C VAL A 54 9.09 -4.70 4.41
N ALA A 55 10.33 -4.20 4.28
CA ALA A 55 11.11 -3.74 5.42
C ALA A 55 10.44 -2.54 6.11
N LEU A 56 9.99 -1.55 5.33
CA LEU A 56 9.34 -0.36 5.86
C LEU A 56 7.97 -0.69 6.48
N GLY A 57 7.14 -1.50 5.80
CA GLY A 57 5.84 -1.93 6.34
C GLY A 57 5.99 -2.75 7.62
N GLY A 58 6.93 -3.69 7.65
CA GLY A 58 7.25 -4.45 8.86
C GLY A 58 7.75 -3.57 10.01
N TRP A 59 8.66 -2.64 9.73
CA TRP A 59 9.17 -1.70 10.74
C TRP A 59 8.06 -0.81 11.29
N ALA A 60 7.22 -0.24 10.43
CA ALA A 60 6.11 0.61 10.82
C ALA A 60 5.04 -0.12 11.66
N LEU A 61 4.87 -1.44 11.48
CA LEU A 61 4.00 -2.27 12.31
C LEU A 61 4.56 -2.50 13.72
N VAL A 62 5.86 -2.81 13.81
CA VAL A 62 6.50 -3.19 15.07
C VAL A 62 6.82 -1.97 15.93
N ALA A 63 7.39 -0.94 15.31
CA ALA A 63 7.86 0.27 15.98
C ALA A 63 7.37 1.53 15.23
N PRO A 64 6.04 1.79 15.22
CA PRO A 64 5.51 3.03 14.67
C PRO A 64 6.08 4.21 15.46
N GLY A 65 6.75 5.10 14.75
CA GLY A 65 7.33 6.32 15.25
C GLY A 65 7.33 7.36 14.16
N ARG A 66 7.72 8.60 14.50
CA ARG A 66 7.64 9.73 13.57
C ARG A 66 8.34 9.44 12.24
N VAL A 67 9.54 8.86 12.30
CA VAL A 67 10.33 8.54 11.11
C VAL A 67 9.66 7.46 10.26
N ALA A 68 9.21 6.35 10.88
CA ALA A 68 8.52 5.28 10.16
C ALA A 68 7.23 5.79 9.49
N CYS A 69 6.44 6.62 10.19
CA CYS A 69 5.22 7.23 9.66
C CYS A 69 5.51 8.22 8.51
N LEU A 70 6.56 9.04 8.61
CA LEU A 70 6.97 9.93 7.51
C LEU A 70 7.42 9.15 6.28
N LEU A 71 8.22 8.10 6.46
CA LEU A 71 8.66 7.25 5.35
C LEU A 71 7.50 6.51 4.72
N LEU A 72 6.56 5.99 5.53
CA LEU A 72 5.33 5.37 5.06
C LEU A 72 4.51 6.35 4.23
N GLY A 73 4.30 7.57 4.74
CA GLY A 73 3.59 8.63 4.00
C GLY A 73 4.30 9.04 2.72
N GLY A 74 5.63 9.11 2.75
CA GLY A 74 6.46 9.36 1.57
C GLY A 74 6.34 8.25 0.51
N ALA A 75 6.28 6.99 0.92
CA ALA A 75 6.08 5.86 0.01
C ALA A 75 4.71 5.95 -0.69
N TYR A 76 3.63 6.18 0.06
CA TYR A 76 2.29 6.37 -0.50
C TYR A 76 2.20 7.62 -1.41
N ALA A 77 2.85 8.72 -1.05
CA ALA A 77 2.94 9.89 -1.92
C ALA A 77 3.69 9.57 -3.22
N ALA A 78 4.76 8.78 -3.17
CA ALA A 78 5.48 8.34 -4.36
C ALA A 78 4.61 7.45 -5.27
N PHE A 79 3.80 6.55 -4.70
CA PHE A 79 2.82 5.76 -5.45
C PHE A 79 1.73 6.63 -6.09
N ALA A 80 1.19 7.61 -5.36
CA ALA A 80 0.24 8.56 -5.91
C ALA A 80 0.82 9.30 -7.14
N VAL A 81 2.06 9.80 -7.03
CA VAL A 81 2.74 10.46 -8.15
C VAL A 81 2.97 9.49 -9.31
N TYR A 82 3.32 8.23 -9.03
CA TYR A 82 3.46 7.18 -10.04
C TYR A 82 2.13 6.91 -10.77
N LEU A 83 1.02 6.78 -10.04
CA LEU A 83 -0.31 6.60 -10.59
C LEU A 83 -0.78 7.78 -11.45
N VAL A 84 -0.48 9.02 -11.07
CA VAL A 84 -0.77 10.20 -11.92
C VAL A 84 -0.09 10.07 -13.29
N ARG A 85 1.16 9.59 -13.31
CA ARG A 85 1.88 9.35 -14.57
C ARG A 85 1.27 8.19 -15.36
N GLY A 86 0.93 7.08 -14.70
CA GLY A 86 0.27 5.93 -15.32
C GLY A 86 -1.07 6.29 -15.96
N LEU A 87 -1.91 7.04 -15.23
CA LEU A 87 -3.20 7.54 -15.72
C LEU A 87 -3.08 8.42 -16.96
N ARG A 88 -2.03 9.23 -17.06
CA ARG A 88 -1.76 10.08 -18.24
C ARG A 88 -1.26 9.27 -19.44
N ALA A 89 -0.57 8.18 -19.19
CA ALA A 89 0.01 7.31 -20.23
C ALA A 89 -0.93 6.17 -20.66
N GLY A 90 -2.05 5.95 -19.96
CA GLY A 90 -2.93 4.80 -20.17
C GLY A 90 -2.26 3.47 -19.77
N ALA A 91 -1.30 3.50 -18.84
CA ALA A 91 -0.51 2.34 -18.44
C ALA A 91 -1.07 1.68 -17.16
N ASP A 92 -0.77 0.39 -16.99
CA ASP A 92 -1.11 -0.37 -15.78
C ASP A 92 -0.33 0.11 -14.56
N CYS A 93 -0.94 -0.03 -13.37
CA CYS A 93 -0.33 0.47 -12.14
C CYS A 93 0.81 -0.40 -11.60
N GLY A 94 0.86 -1.71 -11.90
CA GLY A 94 1.94 -2.62 -11.48
C GLY A 94 2.21 -2.74 -9.96
N CYS A 95 1.43 -2.06 -9.10
CA CYS A 95 1.70 -1.92 -7.67
C CYS A 95 1.57 -3.23 -6.88
N PHE A 96 0.70 -4.15 -7.31
CA PHE A 96 0.34 -5.38 -6.59
C PHE A 96 0.78 -6.69 -7.27
N GLY A 97 1.79 -6.66 -8.13
CA GLY A 97 2.34 -7.87 -8.77
C GLY A 97 1.79 -8.12 -10.19
N PRO A 98 1.73 -9.39 -10.67
CA PRO A 98 1.43 -9.71 -12.05
C PRO A 98 -0.07 -9.57 -12.28
N GLY A 99 -0.47 -8.40 -12.77
CA GLY A 99 -1.83 -8.11 -13.18
C GLY A 99 -1.87 -6.77 -13.88
N GLU A 100 -2.57 -6.73 -15.01
CA GLU A 100 -3.01 -5.53 -15.72
C GLU A 100 -4.10 -4.85 -14.89
N ALA A 101 -3.79 -4.48 -13.65
CA ALA A 101 -4.68 -3.64 -12.86
C ALA A 101 -4.53 -2.22 -13.40
N PRO A 102 -5.55 -1.69 -14.11
CA PRO A 102 -5.43 -0.37 -14.71
C PRO A 102 -5.20 0.66 -13.62
N ALA A 103 -4.39 1.68 -13.90
CA ALA A 103 -4.31 2.82 -13.01
C ALA A 103 -5.71 3.46 -12.91
N THR A 104 -6.25 3.58 -11.68
CA THR A 104 -7.57 4.17 -11.44
C THR A 104 -7.48 5.42 -10.59
N ARG A 105 -8.45 6.34 -10.75
CA ARG A 105 -8.57 7.52 -9.88
C ARG A 105 -8.84 7.15 -8.42
N ALA A 106 -9.51 6.02 -8.18
CA ALA A 106 -9.77 5.52 -6.84
C ALA A 106 -8.47 5.13 -6.12
N HIS A 107 -7.56 4.44 -6.81
CA HIS A 107 -6.25 4.09 -6.25
C HIS A 107 -5.41 5.34 -5.98
N LEU A 108 -5.42 6.32 -6.89
CA LEU A 108 -4.75 7.61 -6.66
C LEU A 108 -5.29 8.33 -5.42
N ALA A 109 -6.62 8.39 -5.26
CA ALA A 109 -7.24 9.01 -4.10
C ALA A 109 -6.88 8.27 -2.80
N PHE A 110 -6.85 6.93 -2.85
CA PHE A 110 -6.43 6.10 -1.73
C PHE A 110 -4.99 6.42 -1.31
N ASP A 111 -4.04 6.42 -2.24
CA ASP A 111 -2.63 6.70 -1.94
C ASP A 111 -2.42 8.11 -1.39
N ALA A 112 -3.13 9.11 -1.93
CA ALA A 112 -3.07 10.47 -1.43
C ALA A 112 -3.60 10.60 0.01
N LEU A 113 -4.73 9.95 0.32
CA LEU A 113 -5.30 9.91 1.67
C LEU A 113 -4.40 9.13 2.63
N ALA A 114 -3.87 7.99 2.18
CA ALA A 114 -2.93 7.18 2.95
C ALA A 114 -1.67 7.98 3.32
N ALA A 115 -1.11 8.74 2.38
CA ALA A 115 -0.01 9.64 2.64
C ALA A 115 -0.37 10.68 3.71
N GLY A 116 -1.53 11.33 3.60
CA GLY A 116 -2.02 12.29 4.59
C GLY A 116 -2.18 11.69 5.99
N VAL A 117 -2.77 10.50 6.09
CA VAL A 117 -2.95 9.78 7.36
C VAL A 117 -1.62 9.42 8.00
N ALA A 118 -0.66 8.90 7.23
CA ALA A 118 0.66 8.54 7.73
C ALA A 118 1.45 9.78 8.19
N ILE A 119 1.38 10.89 7.44
CA ILE A 119 2.00 12.16 7.84
C ILE A 119 1.35 12.71 9.12
N ALA A 120 0.01 12.66 9.24
CA ALA A 120 -0.69 13.07 10.46
C ALA A 120 -0.28 12.22 11.67
N ALA A 121 -0.09 10.91 11.48
CA ALA A 121 0.40 10.02 12.52
C ALA A 121 1.85 10.30 12.93
N ALA A 122 2.67 10.86 12.03
CA ALA A 122 4.02 11.31 12.38
C ALA A 122 4.03 12.54 13.31
N VAL A 123 3.02 13.41 13.19
CA VAL A 123 2.87 14.58 14.09
C VAL A 123 2.36 14.13 15.47
N HIS A 124 1.47 13.14 15.50
CA HIS A 124 0.87 12.60 16.73
C HIS A 124 1.13 11.09 16.86
N PRO A 125 2.36 10.67 17.21
CA PRO A 125 2.69 9.26 17.32
C PRO A 125 1.88 8.62 18.45
N GLY A 126 1.07 7.63 18.08
CA GLY A 126 0.31 6.78 19.00
C GLY A 126 1.14 5.57 19.47
N PRO A 127 0.62 4.78 20.43
CA PRO A 127 1.22 3.50 20.79
C PRO A 127 1.19 2.53 19.61
N SER A 128 2.09 1.56 19.60
CA SER A 128 2.09 0.49 18.60
C SER A 128 0.91 -0.47 18.79
N LEU A 129 0.50 -1.17 17.73
CA LEU A 129 -0.50 -2.23 17.83
C LEU A 129 -0.10 -3.29 18.86
N LEU A 130 1.17 -3.65 18.90
CA LEU A 130 1.69 -4.61 19.87
C LEU A 130 1.56 -4.09 21.30
N ALA A 131 1.85 -2.82 21.53
CA ALA A 131 1.68 -2.19 22.84
C ALA A 131 0.20 -2.10 23.27
N LEU A 132 -0.71 -1.88 22.32
CA LEU A 132 -2.16 -1.91 22.55
C LEU A 132 -2.63 -3.33 22.89
N ALA A 133 -2.22 -4.34 22.11
CA ALA A 133 -2.59 -5.73 22.33
C ALA A 133 -2.00 -6.30 23.64
N ALA A 134 -0.78 -5.88 24.02
CA ALA A 134 -0.15 -6.29 25.27
C ALA A 134 -0.83 -5.69 26.50
N ARG A 135 -1.49 -4.53 26.37
CA ARG A 135 -2.25 -3.91 27.46
C ARG A 135 -3.59 -4.61 27.70
N ASP A 136 -4.24 -5.07 26.63
CA ASP A 136 -5.56 -5.68 26.69
C ASP A 136 -5.73 -6.72 25.58
N TRP A 137 -5.26 -7.95 25.85
CA TRP A 137 -5.20 -9.01 24.83
C TRP A 137 -6.57 -9.40 24.24
N PRO A 138 -7.69 -9.43 25.00
CA PRO A 138 -9.02 -9.67 24.43
C PRO A 138 -9.44 -8.58 23.43
N ALA A 139 -9.04 -7.32 23.64
CA ALA A 139 -9.27 -6.23 22.69
C ALA A 139 -8.25 -6.24 21.53
N GLY A 140 -7.06 -6.82 21.74
CA GLY A 140 -6.03 -6.95 20.72
C GLY A 140 -6.43 -7.86 19.54
N ILE A 141 -7.15 -8.94 19.81
CA ILE A 141 -7.64 -9.88 18.77
C ILE A 141 -8.58 -9.20 17.76
N PRO A 142 -9.72 -8.58 18.17
CA PRO A 142 -10.62 -7.92 17.23
C PRO A 142 -9.94 -6.74 16.52
N LEU A 143 -8.98 -6.06 17.17
CA LEU A 143 -8.18 -5.02 16.54
C LEU A 143 -7.31 -5.58 15.41
N ALA A 144 -6.58 -6.67 15.66
CA ALA A 144 -5.75 -7.33 14.65
C ALA A 144 -6.59 -7.86 13.47
N LEU A 145 -7.74 -8.48 13.78
CA LEU A 145 -8.70 -8.92 12.77
C LEU A 145 -9.25 -7.74 11.96
N GLY A 146 -9.64 -6.65 12.62
CA GLY A 146 -10.13 -5.44 11.95
C GLY A 146 -9.10 -4.83 11.00
N VAL A 147 -7.82 -4.76 11.42
CA VAL A 147 -6.71 -4.30 10.57
C VAL A 147 -6.50 -5.23 9.38
N GLY A 148 -6.47 -6.55 9.61
CA GLY A 148 -6.33 -7.55 8.55
C GLY A 148 -7.48 -7.48 7.54
N CYS A 149 -8.73 -7.43 8.02
CA CYS A 149 -9.92 -7.30 7.19
C CYS A 149 -9.91 -5.99 6.39
N ALA A 150 -9.60 -4.85 7.02
CA ALA A 150 -9.54 -3.56 6.33
C ALA A 150 -8.45 -3.54 5.24
N ALA A 151 -7.28 -4.10 5.52
CA ALA A 151 -6.22 -4.25 4.52
C ALA A 151 -6.65 -5.17 3.37
N TYR A 152 -7.24 -6.32 3.68
CA TYR A 152 -7.70 -7.27 2.67
C TYR A 152 -8.81 -6.69 1.78
N LEU A 153 -9.81 -6.01 2.38
CA LEU A 153 -10.86 -5.33 1.63
C LEU A 153 -10.31 -4.20 0.76
N SER A 154 -9.34 -3.42 1.27
CA SER A 154 -8.67 -2.39 0.48
C SER A 154 -7.94 -3.01 -0.71
N TYR A 155 -7.24 -4.14 -0.52
CA TYR A 155 -6.64 -4.90 -1.61
C TYR A 155 -7.67 -5.37 -2.64
N LEU A 156 -8.81 -5.93 -2.20
CA LEU A 156 -9.87 -6.36 -3.12
C LEU A 156 -10.41 -5.19 -3.95
N VAL A 157 -10.69 -4.05 -3.33
CA VAL A 157 -11.21 -2.86 -4.00
C VAL A 157 -10.20 -2.27 -4.99
N LEU A 158 -8.92 -2.23 -4.63
CA LEU A 158 -7.90 -1.54 -5.42
C LEU A 158 -7.26 -2.42 -6.50
N ALA A 159 -7.08 -3.71 -6.24
CA ALA A 159 -6.32 -4.60 -7.11
C ALA A 159 -7.18 -5.64 -7.84
N VAL A 160 -8.29 -6.10 -7.24
CA VAL A 160 -9.10 -7.22 -7.78
C VAL A 160 -10.36 -6.73 -8.48
N LEU A 161 -11.06 -5.75 -7.91
CA LEU A 161 -12.33 -5.26 -8.44
C LEU A 161 -12.21 -4.60 -9.83
N PRO A 162 -11.22 -3.74 -10.12
CA PRO A 162 -11.17 -3.07 -11.43
C PRO A 162 -11.03 -4.03 -12.61
N PRO A 163 -10.12 -5.04 -12.60
CA PRO A 163 -10.04 -6.03 -13.68
C PRO A 163 -11.35 -6.79 -13.90
N LEU A 164 -12.05 -7.18 -12.82
CA LEU A 164 -13.33 -7.88 -12.92
C LEU A 164 -14.42 -7.02 -13.56
N TRP A 165 -14.48 -5.74 -13.21
CA TRP A 165 -15.46 -4.80 -13.77
C TRP A 165 -15.25 -4.59 -15.27
N HIS A 166 -14.00 -4.42 -15.70
CA HIS A 166 -13.67 -4.27 -17.13
C HIS A 166 -13.93 -5.55 -17.92
N ALA A 167 -13.65 -6.73 -17.36
CA ALA A 167 -13.93 -8.01 -17.99
C ALA A 167 -15.44 -8.33 -18.11
N GLY A 168 -16.27 -7.78 -17.21
CA GLY A 168 -17.73 -7.87 -17.29
C GLY A 168 -18.32 -6.92 -18.33
N ALA A 169 -17.88 -5.67 -18.33
CA ALA A 169 -18.37 -4.64 -19.26
C ALA A 169 -18.07 -4.97 -20.74
N ALA A 170 -17.00 -5.72 -21.02
CA ALA A 170 -16.66 -6.17 -22.38
C ALA A 170 -17.52 -7.35 -22.89
N ARG A 171 -18.38 -7.95 -22.05
CA ARG A 171 -19.22 -9.11 -22.38
C ARG A 171 -20.69 -8.77 -22.61
N GLU A 172 -21.10 -7.51 -22.43
CA GLU A 172 -22.46 -7.08 -22.78
C GLU A 172 -22.49 -6.71 -24.28
N PRO A 173 -23.23 -7.46 -25.12
CA PRO A 173 -23.32 -7.22 -26.57
C PRO A 173 -24.21 -6.04 -26.95
#